data_AF-A0A918GZC4-F1
#
_entry.id   AF-A0A918GZC4-F1
#
_cell.length_a   1.000
_cell.length_b   1.000
_cell.length_c   1.000
_cell.angle_alpha   90.00
_cell.angle_beta   90.00
_cell.angle_gamma   90.00
#
_symmetry.space_group_name_H-M   'P 1'
#
loop_
_entity.id
_entity.type
_entity.pdbx_description
1 polymer ?
#
loop_
_entity_poly.entity_id
_entity_poly.type
_entity_poly.pdbx_seq_one_letter_code
_entity_poly.pdbx_strand_id
1 'polypeptide(L)'
;MTGHSIRKRIVALCFTLLTLLGLTTVLSGTAAAGPCSTGGKVVQVEPRGPVANSTPVLFVHGINAGADTWNQPEGVYPADKAQKAGEAYRPGKGSFPARVAHLARVTAWTYDYYAAQPEWVTDRRIGPALADAINCLARATGHKVVVVGHSMGGLATQYAASRSDGRSDSKTWQNIAEVITIGTPTVGSQLITALQTGTDLLSISRHPVLMTLDAVLSFCAGYDLTHEDDICNAFTALRSPQGRALRYRSAEIGKLPPWPKELPVRAIAGDIRFTLPRGPFDVAPPPEVGIGDIAVTLDSATAYANMTGKPQVLTCRPSGWKVLESGCNHVYIKTDPVVMETVIKQIERIRGTQPVKPVPTNPCPTRAELKTAVTRTLQAPSEVHLGDSKCYPGWSAVIWGDTPATDSVITTVFTRTAGRLKLATHLVPVMEDDHDPDWVRDCGRLRGMKPPARLLEFTGCPATAQQPTTTTIDGAAALGLIQRHNFSTTVTAQEITRMTGPLRAVQAACVGSANGNCVSVFFFYGNRYVGQATGSGQLRLASQNGTEAVLTRPIFKDTDPTCCPSGGTETHRVRWGGSAVVASPSLPYFEPADEPL
;
A
#
# COMPACT_ATOMS: atom_id res chain seq x y z
N MET A 1 -66.96 30.90 -11.41
CA MET A 1 -66.29 30.41 -12.64
C MET A 1 -64.81 30.76 -12.54
N THR A 2 -63.81 29.89 -12.74
CA THR A 2 -63.73 28.41 -12.76
C THR A 2 -62.38 28.01 -12.16
N GLY A 3 -62.32 26.87 -11.44
CA GLY A 3 -61.15 26.42 -10.65
C GLY A 3 -59.90 25.98 -11.44
N HIS A 4 -59.72 26.46 -12.67
CA HIS A 4 -58.66 26.05 -13.58
C HIS A 4 -57.55 27.11 -13.78
N SER A 5 -57.81 28.37 -13.41
CA SER A 5 -56.84 29.48 -13.52
C SER A 5 -55.80 29.49 -12.38
N ILE A 6 -56.23 29.22 -11.14
CA ILE A 6 -55.37 29.33 -9.94
C ILE A 6 -54.30 28.23 -9.92
N ARG A 7 -54.62 26.98 -10.33
CA ARG A 7 -53.63 25.89 -10.43
C ARG A 7 -52.48 26.20 -11.39
N LYS A 8 -52.73 26.89 -12.52
CA LYS A 8 -51.66 27.22 -13.48
C LYS A 8 -50.69 28.28 -12.96
N ARG A 9 -51.14 29.24 -12.14
CA ARG A 9 -50.23 30.26 -11.53
C ARG A 9 -49.39 29.70 -10.39
N ILE A 10 -49.93 28.78 -9.59
CA ILE A 10 -49.16 28.14 -8.50
C ILE A 10 -48.09 27.18 -9.06
N VAL A 11 -48.40 26.38 -10.08
CA VAL A 11 -47.43 25.48 -10.71
C VAL A 11 -46.30 26.26 -11.41
N ALA A 12 -46.61 27.40 -12.05
CA ALA A 12 -45.59 28.27 -12.66
C ALA A 12 -44.66 28.92 -11.63
N LEU A 13 -45.17 29.35 -10.47
CA LEU A 13 -44.32 29.85 -9.38
C LEU A 13 -43.44 28.75 -8.78
N CYS A 14 -43.96 27.54 -8.58
CA CYS A 14 -43.13 26.43 -8.08
C CYS A 14 -42.00 26.06 -9.05
N PHE A 15 -42.26 26.04 -10.36
CA PHE A 15 -41.19 25.76 -11.34
C PHE A 15 -40.13 26.87 -11.42
N THR A 16 -40.52 28.14 -11.25
CA THR A 16 -39.54 29.25 -11.21
C THR A 16 -38.77 29.32 -9.88
N LEU A 17 -39.39 28.96 -8.75
CA LEU A 17 -38.68 28.84 -7.48
C LEU A 17 -37.73 27.63 -7.43
N LEU A 18 -38.12 26.47 -7.98
CA LEU A 18 -37.22 25.30 -8.07
C LEU A 18 -36.03 25.53 -9.03
N THR A 19 -36.18 26.40 -10.03
CA THR A 19 -35.09 26.75 -10.95
C THR A 19 -34.18 27.86 -10.42
N LEU A 20 -34.64 28.71 -9.50
CA LEU A 20 -33.78 29.67 -8.79
C LEU A 20 -33.08 29.09 -7.54
N LEU A 21 -33.66 28.08 -6.87
CA LEU A 21 -32.98 27.38 -5.75
C LEU A 21 -32.10 26.19 -6.20
N GLY A 22 -32.15 25.81 -7.49
CA GLY A 22 -31.33 24.72 -8.05
C GLY A 22 -29.88 25.09 -8.40
N LEU A 23 -29.44 26.32 -8.12
CA LEU A 23 -28.13 26.87 -8.52
C LEU A 23 -27.32 27.50 -7.38
N THR A 24 -27.58 27.08 -6.13
CA THR A 24 -26.43 26.90 -5.24
C THR A 24 -25.68 25.66 -5.72
N THR A 25 -24.69 25.87 -6.60
CA THR A 25 -23.60 24.92 -6.72
C THR A 25 -22.97 24.82 -5.34
N VAL A 26 -23.37 23.80 -4.59
CA VAL A 26 -22.52 23.27 -3.53
C VAL A 26 -21.28 22.83 -4.27
N LEU A 27 -20.27 23.70 -4.27
CA LEU A 27 -18.90 23.35 -4.54
C LEU A 27 -18.56 22.34 -3.44
N SER A 28 -18.86 21.07 -3.72
CA SER A 28 -18.29 19.91 -3.05
C SER A 28 -16.80 20.11 -3.19
N GLY A 29 -16.21 20.74 -2.18
CA GLY A 29 -14.83 21.19 -2.21
C GLY A 29 -14.00 19.95 -2.44
N THR A 30 -13.50 19.80 -3.67
CA THR A 30 -12.65 18.67 -4.04
C THR A 30 -11.45 18.76 -3.14
N ALA A 31 -11.44 17.88 -2.12
CA ALA A 31 -10.41 17.89 -1.11
C ALA A 31 -9.11 17.64 -1.84
N ALA A 32 -8.25 18.68 -1.90
CA ALA A 32 -7.11 18.66 -2.79
C ALA A 32 -6.23 17.49 -2.39
N ALA A 33 -6.13 16.50 -3.28
CA ALA A 33 -5.31 15.33 -3.04
C ALA A 33 -3.88 15.81 -2.77
N GLY A 34 -3.38 15.51 -1.57
CA GLY A 34 -2.01 15.88 -1.22
C GLY A 34 -1.01 15.19 -2.15
N PRO A 35 0.26 15.61 -2.15
CA PRO A 35 1.30 14.97 -2.96
C PRO A 35 1.48 13.45 -2.67
N CYS A 36 0.85 12.95 -1.60
CA CYS A 36 1.02 11.64 -0.99
C CYS A 36 -0.17 10.65 -1.13
N SER A 37 -1.20 10.95 -1.93
CA SER A 37 -2.44 10.16 -2.01
C SER A 37 -2.36 8.85 -2.84
N THR A 38 -1.25 8.10 -2.77
CA THR A 38 -1.11 6.79 -3.44
C THR A 38 -1.58 5.65 -2.54
N GLY A 39 -2.56 4.86 -3.00
CA GLY A 39 -2.99 3.61 -2.36
C GLY A 39 -3.99 3.72 -1.20
N GLY A 40 -4.13 4.91 -0.61
CA GLY A 40 -5.20 5.29 0.32
C GLY A 40 -5.43 6.81 0.25
N LYS A 41 -6.62 7.30 0.57
CA LYS A 41 -6.93 8.74 0.41
C LYS A 41 -6.33 9.54 1.58
N VAL A 42 -5.05 9.87 1.46
CA VAL A 42 -4.40 10.88 2.30
C VAL A 42 -4.95 12.25 1.89
N VAL A 43 -5.63 12.92 2.82
CA VAL A 43 -6.28 14.22 2.60
C VAL A 43 -5.79 15.23 3.64
N GLN A 44 -5.44 16.44 3.21
CA GLN A 44 -5.09 17.54 4.12
C GLN A 44 -6.37 18.19 4.66
N VAL A 45 -6.46 18.33 5.98
CA VAL A 45 -7.60 18.97 6.65
C VAL A 45 -7.42 20.49 6.65
N GLU A 46 -8.53 21.22 6.55
CA GLU A 46 -8.54 22.68 6.64
C GLU A 46 -8.28 23.18 8.08
N PRO A 47 -7.61 24.33 8.27
CA PRO A 47 -7.00 25.17 7.22
C PRO A 47 -5.74 24.56 6.62
N ARG A 48 -5.64 24.56 5.27
CA ARG A 48 -4.44 24.09 4.55
C ARG A 48 -3.27 25.06 4.73
N GLY A 49 -2.43 24.78 5.72
CA GLY A 49 -1.10 25.38 5.86
C GLY A 49 -0.07 24.86 4.83
N PRO A 50 1.08 25.55 4.66
CA PRO A 50 2.16 25.10 3.79
C PRO A 50 2.69 23.74 4.25
N VAL A 51 2.83 22.80 3.31
CA VAL A 51 3.26 21.42 3.61
C VAL A 51 4.74 21.37 4.01
N ALA A 52 5.61 22.11 3.33
CA ALA A 52 7.03 22.15 3.66
C ALA A 52 7.28 22.87 5.01
N ASN A 53 8.20 22.35 5.83
CA ASN A 53 8.60 22.91 7.13
C ASN A 53 7.46 22.96 8.19
N SER A 54 6.43 22.13 8.03
CA SER A 54 5.42 21.86 9.07
C SER A 54 5.68 20.50 9.76
N THR A 55 5.15 20.30 10.97
CA THR A 55 5.01 18.97 11.57
C THR A 55 3.70 18.33 11.05
N PRO A 56 3.75 17.22 10.28
CA PRO A 56 2.54 16.54 9.84
C PRO A 56 1.96 15.66 10.96
N VAL A 57 0.66 15.80 11.21
CA VAL A 57 -0.12 14.92 12.09
C VAL A 57 -1.08 14.10 11.24
N LEU A 58 -0.99 12.78 11.31
CA LEU A 58 -1.80 11.84 10.52
C LEU A 58 -2.80 11.08 11.40
N PHE A 59 -4.08 11.30 11.15
CA PHE A 59 -5.19 10.63 11.80
C PHE A 59 -5.59 9.36 11.02
N VAL A 60 -5.65 8.22 11.72
CA VAL A 60 -5.92 6.89 11.15
C VAL A 60 -7.13 6.29 11.86
N HIS A 61 -8.24 6.13 11.14
CA HIS A 61 -9.52 5.66 11.68
C HIS A 61 -9.51 4.18 12.11
N GLY A 62 -10.60 3.74 12.75
CA GLY A 62 -10.77 2.37 13.26
C GLY A 62 -11.36 1.37 12.28
N ILE A 63 -11.87 0.26 12.83
CA ILE A 63 -12.68 -0.73 12.10
C ILE A 63 -14.05 -0.14 11.75
N ASN A 64 -14.55 -0.47 10.56
CA ASN A 64 -15.83 -0.07 9.96
C ASN A 64 -16.13 1.44 9.88
N ALA A 65 -15.13 2.29 10.16
CA ALA A 65 -15.20 3.74 10.05
C ALA A 65 -14.47 4.25 8.78
N GLY A 66 -14.83 5.43 8.32
CA GLY A 66 -14.06 6.23 7.35
C GLY A 66 -13.19 7.31 8.01
N ALA A 67 -12.50 8.11 7.20
CA ALA A 67 -11.71 9.26 7.68
C ALA A 67 -12.56 10.38 8.30
N ASP A 68 -13.85 10.41 7.98
CA ASP A 68 -14.86 11.33 8.47
C ASP A 68 -15.32 11.06 9.91
N THR A 69 -15.05 9.89 10.49
CA THR A 69 -15.31 9.61 11.92
C THR A 69 -14.58 10.60 12.86
N TRP A 70 -13.51 11.23 12.38
CA TRP A 70 -12.77 12.29 13.07
C TRP A 70 -13.44 13.68 13.00
N ASN A 71 -14.48 13.84 12.16
CA ASN A 71 -15.26 15.06 12.01
C ASN A 71 -16.46 15.14 12.97
N GLN A 72 -16.71 14.10 13.77
CA GLN A 72 -17.73 14.15 14.81
C GLN A 72 -17.50 15.38 15.71
N PRO A 73 -18.58 16.08 16.11
CA PRO A 73 -18.47 17.25 16.98
C PRO A 73 -17.85 16.85 18.32
N GLU A 74 -17.07 17.76 18.91
CA GLU A 74 -16.53 17.58 20.26
C GLU A 74 -17.66 17.27 21.24
N GLY A 75 -17.56 16.13 21.91
CA GLY A 75 -18.72 15.51 22.53
C GLY A 75 -19.24 16.29 23.74
N VAL A 76 -20.50 16.72 23.66
CA VAL A 76 -21.23 17.32 24.78
C VAL A 76 -21.79 16.21 25.67
N TYR A 77 -20.89 15.43 26.29
CA TYR A 77 -21.27 14.42 27.26
C TYR A 77 -21.64 15.08 28.59
N PRO A 78 -22.63 14.54 29.34
CA PRO A 78 -22.94 15.03 30.68
C PRO A 78 -21.77 14.71 31.61
N ALA A 79 -20.87 15.68 31.79
CA ALA A 79 -19.63 15.53 32.56
C ALA A 79 -19.89 14.85 33.92
N ASP A 80 -19.37 13.63 34.07
CA ASP A 80 -19.38 12.96 35.35
C ASP A 80 -18.49 13.74 36.34
N LYS A 81 -19.00 13.92 37.56
CA LYS A 81 -18.55 14.93 38.53
C LYS A 81 -17.13 14.70 39.09
N ALA A 82 -16.34 13.80 38.51
CA ALA A 82 -15.09 13.28 39.04
C ALA A 82 -13.81 13.96 38.50
N GLN A 83 -13.86 14.69 37.38
CA GLN A 83 -12.67 15.37 36.82
C GLN A 83 -12.77 16.90 36.85
N LYS A 84 -12.75 17.46 38.06
CA LYS A 84 -12.31 18.85 38.29
C LYS A 84 -10.88 18.87 38.80
N ALA A 85 -9.97 19.35 37.94
CA ALA A 85 -8.70 19.93 38.36
C ALA A 85 -8.57 21.36 37.77
N GLY A 86 -9.20 22.33 38.42
CA GLY A 86 -8.86 23.75 38.33
C GLY A 86 -9.34 24.55 37.11
N GLU A 87 -9.25 24.03 35.89
CA GLU A 87 -9.45 24.86 34.68
C GLU A 87 -10.87 24.80 34.11
N ALA A 88 -11.40 25.98 33.74
CA ALA A 88 -12.71 26.11 33.10
C ALA A 88 -12.61 25.72 31.62
N TYR A 89 -12.74 24.43 31.34
CA TYR A 89 -12.76 23.87 30.00
C TYR A 89 -13.78 24.60 29.10
N ARG A 90 -13.32 25.04 27.92
CA ARG A 90 -14.12 25.70 26.89
C ARG A 90 -14.03 24.86 25.60
N PRO A 91 -15.15 24.31 25.08
CA PRO A 91 -15.10 23.52 23.86
C PRO A 91 -14.59 24.33 22.67
N GLY A 92 -13.77 23.70 21.84
CA GLY A 92 -13.22 24.29 20.64
C GLY A 92 -14.25 24.27 19.50
N LYS A 93 -14.21 25.27 18.62
CA LYS A 93 -14.97 25.20 17.36
C LYS A 93 -14.19 24.38 16.34
N GLY A 94 -14.83 23.38 15.74
CA GLY A 94 -14.29 22.56 14.65
C GLY A 94 -13.93 21.13 15.05
N SER A 95 -13.74 20.26 14.06
CA SER A 95 -13.37 18.85 14.26
C SER A 95 -11.98 18.68 14.86
N PHE A 96 -11.69 17.49 15.39
CA PHE A 96 -10.42 17.20 16.04
C PHE A 96 -9.21 17.45 15.11
N PRO A 97 -9.19 16.98 13.83
CA PRO A 97 -8.09 17.29 12.93
C PRO A 97 -8.04 18.78 12.53
N ALA A 98 -9.18 19.47 12.43
CA ALA A 98 -9.20 20.91 12.13
C ALA A 98 -8.59 21.74 13.27
N ARG A 99 -8.88 21.40 14.54
CA ARG A 99 -8.23 22.02 15.71
C ARG A 99 -6.71 21.81 15.70
N VAL A 100 -6.23 20.67 15.23
CA VAL A 100 -4.80 20.41 15.04
C VAL A 100 -4.22 21.18 13.84
N ALA A 101 -4.96 21.34 12.74
CA ALA A 101 -4.55 22.14 11.59
C ALA A 101 -4.43 23.65 11.92
N HIS A 102 -5.17 24.15 12.92
CA HIS A 102 -5.02 25.51 13.43
C HIS A 102 -3.73 25.76 14.25
N LEU A 103 -2.98 24.71 14.63
CA LEU A 103 -1.73 24.88 15.37
C LEU A 103 -0.62 25.43 14.47
N ALA A 104 0.09 26.46 14.94
CA ALA A 104 1.19 27.07 14.19
C ALA A 104 2.25 26.02 13.81
N ARG A 105 2.66 26.03 12.53
CA ARG A 105 3.61 25.08 11.89
C ARG A 105 3.21 23.60 11.99
N VAL A 106 1.91 23.29 12.08
CA VAL A 106 1.38 21.92 11.98
C VAL A 106 0.55 21.79 10.70
N THR A 107 0.51 20.60 10.11
CA THR A 107 -0.50 20.26 9.10
C THR A 107 -1.21 18.98 9.54
N ALA A 108 -2.55 18.98 9.57
CA ALA A 108 -3.33 17.79 9.89
C ALA A 108 -3.77 17.06 8.62
N TRP A 109 -3.76 15.74 8.69
CA TRP A 109 -4.04 14.84 7.58
C TRP A 109 -4.91 13.69 8.07
N THR A 110 -5.85 13.23 7.25
CA THR A 110 -6.58 11.99 7.50
C THR A 110 -6.16 10.92 6.50
N TYR A 111 -6.07 9.66 6.96
CA TYR A 111 -5.87 8.50 6.11
C TYR A 111 -7.15 7.64 6.08
N ASP A 112 -7.73 7.51 4.89
CA ASP A 112 -8.91 6.67 4.62
C ASP A 112 -8.48 5.35 3.95
N TYR A 113 -8.79 4.24 4.61
CA TYR A 113 -8.68 2.87 4.09
C TYR A 113 -10.03 2.13 4.05
N TYR A 114 -11.17 2.82 4.21
CA TYR A 114 -12.51 2.21 4.26
C TYR A 114 -12.78 1.26 3.08
N ALA A 115 -12.37 1.64 1.86
CA ALA A 115 -12.51 0.82 0.65
C ALA A 115 -11.68 -0.49 0.63
N ALA A 116 -10.81 -0.72 1.62
CA ALA A 116 -10.09 -1.97 1.81
C ALA A 116 -10.74 -2.91 2.85
N GLN A 117 -11.77 -2.45 3.55
CA GLN A 117 -12.48 -3.27 4.53
C GLN A 117 -13.33 -4.35 3.83
N PRO A 118 -13.53 -5.54 4.44
CA PRO A 118 -13.18 -5.90 5.82
C PRO A 118 -11.84 -6.66 5.96
N GLU A 119 -10.81 -6.29 5.19
CA GLU A 119 -9.51 -6.97 5.24
C GLU A 119 -8.67 -6.60 6.47
N TRP A 120 -7.76 -7.51 6.85
CA TRP A 120 -6.86 -7.29 7.97
C TRP A 120 -5.76 -6.27 7.65
N VAL A 121 -5.18 -5.64 8.68
CA VAL A 121 -4.19 -4.56 8.56
C VAL A 121 -2.93 -4.90 7.75
N THR A 122 -2.69 -6.17 7.47
CA THR A 122 -1.63 -6.67 6.59
C THR A 122 -1.93 -6.57 5.09
N ASP A 123 -3.19 -6.32 4.69
CA ASP A 123 -3.58 -6.05 3.30
C ASP A 123 -2.80 -4.83 2.76
N ARG A 124 -2.35 -4.91 1.51
CA ARG A 124 -1.51 -3.88 0.87
C ARG A 124 -2.13 -2.48 0.88
N ARG A 125 -3.46 -2.37 0.86
CA ARG A 125 -4.24 -1.13 0.86
C ARG A 125 -4.42 -0.53 2.25
N ILE A 126 -4.06 -1.23 3.32
CA ILE A 126 -4.16 -0.76 4.71
C ILE A 126 -2.75 -0.44 5.24
N GLY A 127 -2.07 -1.39 5.88
CA GLY A 127 -0.81 -1.10 6.58
C GLY A 127 0.38 -0.71 5.68
N PRO A 128 0.63 -1.36 4.51
CA PRO A 128 1.66 -0.93 3.57
C PRO A 128 1.36 0.43 2.92
N ALA A 129 0.14 0.69 2.47
CA ALA A 129 -0.23 1.99 1.93
C ALA A 129 -0.17 3.11 3.00
N LEU A 130 -0.50 2.81 4.27
CA LEU A 130 -0.27 3.72 5.40
C LEU A 130 1.22 4.00 5.62
N ALA A 131 2.09 3.00 5.46
CA ALA A 131 3.54 3.22 5.50
C ALA A 131 4.00 4.16 4.37
N ASP A 132 3.52 3.96 3.14
CA ASP A 132 3.84 4.83 2.01
C ASP A 132 3.34 6.28 2.24
N ALA A 133 2.16 6.45 2.83
CA ALA A 133 1.62 7.73 3.27
C ALA A 133 2.52 8.43 4.30
N ILE A 134 2.87 7.75 5.40
CA ILE A 134 3.78 8.27 6.44
C ILE A 134 5.12 8.68 5.84
N ASN A 135 5.72 7.80 5.03
CA ASN A 135 7.02 8.04 4.40
C ASN A 135 6.97 9.19 3.39
N CYS A 136 5.85 9.37 2.68
CA CYS A 136 5.65 10.51 1.81
C CYS A 136 5.48 11.82 2.60
N LEU A 137 4.64 11.86 3.63
CA LEU A 137 4.44 13.06 4.46
C LEU A 137 5.74 13.51 5.11
N ALA A 138 6.55 12.58 5.64
CA ALA A 138 7.85 12.92 6.20
C ALA A 138 8.82 13.53 5.16
N ARG A 139 8.78 13.06 3.91
CA ARG A 139 9.58 13.61 2.81
C ARG A 139 9.05 14.97 2.34
N ALA A 140 7.74 15.16 2.25
CA ALA A 140 7.11 16.38 1.77
C ALA A 140 7.23 17.55 2.78
N THR A 141 7.21 17.24 4.07
CA THR A 141 7.28 18.23 5.17
C THR A 141 8.70 18.50 5.67
N GLY A 142 9.64 17.57 5.47
CA GLY A 142 10.97 17.61 6.09
C GLY A 142 10.96 17.32 7.60
N HIS A 143 9.84 16.82 8.14
CA HIS A 143 9.63 16.56 9.56
C HIS A 143 9.19 15.12 9.79
N LYS A 144 9.25 14.66 11.04
CA LYS A 144 8.74 13.33 11.41
C LYS A 144 7.23 13.41 11.64
N VAL A 145 6.49 12.39 11.18
CA VAL A 145 5.03 12.33 11.32
C VAL A 145 4.64 12.00 12.76
N VAL A 146 3.68 12.72 13.32
CA VAL A 146 2.94 12.26 14.52
C VAL A 146 1.73 11.49 14.03
N VAL A 147 1.56 10.23 14.46
CA VAL A 147 0.43 9.40 14.00
C VAL A 147 -0.55 9.23 15.15
N VAL A 148 -1.83 9.56 14.92
CA VAL A 148 -2.94 9.39 15.86
C VAL A 148 -3.82 8.26 15.33
N GLY A 149 -3.71 7.08 15.95
CA GLY A 149 -4.44 5.88 15.53
C GLY A 149 -5.57 5.54 16.51
N HIS A 150 -6.81 5.48 16.03
CA HIS A 150 -7.95 5.02 16.82
C HIS A 150 -8.22 3.54 16.56
N SER A 151 -8.53 2.76 17.61
CA SER A 151 -8.95 1.37 17.47
C SER A 151 -7.97 0.55 16.60
N MET A 152 -8.46 -0.18 15.59
CA MET A 152 -7.69 -0.92 14.59
C MET A 152 -6.67 -0.05 13.82
N GLY A 153 -6.89 1.26 13.68
CA GLY A 153 -5.94 2.20 13.07
C GLY A 153 -4.59 2.27 13.80
N GLY A 154 -4.57 2.02 15.11
CA GLY A 154 -3.33 1.83 15.86
C GLY A 154 -2.58 0.55 15.48
N LEU A 155 -3.29 -0.56 15.23
CA LEU A 155 -2.69 -1.82 14.73
C LEU A 155 -2.21 -1.68 13.27
N ALA A 156 -2.94 -0.94 12.44
CA ALA A 156 -2.48 -0.58 11.10
C ALA A 156 -1.18 0.23 11.16
N THR A 157 -1.09 1.19 12.10
CA THR A 157 0.13 1.96 12.35
C THR A 157 1.28 1.09 12.88
N GLN A 158 1.00 0.11 13.75
CA GLN A 158 1.98 -0.87 14.23
C GLN A 158 2.61 -1.66 13.08
N TYR A 159 1.77 -2.19 12.20
CA TYR A 159 2.25 -2.88 11.00
C TYR A 159 3.01 -1.93 10.06
N ALA A 160 2.49 -0.73 9.81
CA ALA A 160 3.11 0.28 8.95
C ALA A 160 4.52 0.70 9.43
N ALA A 161 4.72 0.90 10.74
CA ALA A 161 5.99 1.29 11.35
C ALA A 161 7.13 0.26 11.08
N SER A 162 6.79 -1.02 10.96
CA SER A 162 7.73 -2.12 10.70
C SER A 162 8.23 -2.22 9.23
N ARG A 163 7.54 -1.54 8.30
CA ARG A 163 7.82 -1.60 6.86
C ARG A 163 9.11 -0.83 6.51
N SER A 164 9.67 -1.10 5.32
CA SER A 164 10.76 -0.28 4.78
C SER A 164 10.23 1.09 4.33
N ASP A 165 11.07 2.13 4.39
CA ASP A 165 10.72 3.47 3.86
C ASP A 165 10.98 3.66 2.35
N GLY A 166 11.47 2.60 1.69
CA GLY A 166 11.91 2.60 0.30
C GLY A 166 13.41 2.81 0.11
N ARG A 167 14.19 3.02 1.19
CA ARG A 167 15.66 3.09 1.15
C ARG A 167 16.28 1.84 1.77
N SER A 168 17.55 1.56 1.43
CA SER A 168 18.29 0.43 2.03
C SER A 168 18.29 0.55 3.55
N ASP A 169 17.93 -0.54 4.21
CA ASP A 169 18.01 -0.75 5.67
C ASP A 169 17.19 0.22 6.54
N SER A 170 16.44 1.13 5.91
CA SER A 170 15.63 2.15 6.57
C SER A 170 14.17 1.72 6.69
N LYS A 171 13.52 2.14 7.78
CA LYS A 171 12.20 1.69 8.22
C LYS A 171 11.26 2.87 8.45
N THR A 172 9.97 2.67 8.21
CA THR A 172 8.92 3.70 8.36
C THR A 172 8.94 4.36 9.74
N TRP A 173 9.21 3.62 10.82
CA TRP A 173 9.29 4.18 12.18
C TRP A 173 10.32 5.31 12.32
N GLN A 174 11.40 5.32 11.52
CA GLN A 174 12.42 6.37 11.54
C GLN A 174 11.90 7.71 10.97
N ASN A 175 10.76 7.67 10.26
CA ASN A 175 10.02 8.81 9.76
C ASN A 175 8.83 9.20 10.67
N ILE A 176 8.62 8.49 11.78
CA ILE A 176 7.61 8.79 12.82
C ILE A 176 8.30 9.48 14.02
N ALA A 177 7.59 10.41 14.65
CA ALA A 177 8.03 11.15 15.85
C ALA A 177 7.51 10.48 17.12
N GLU A 178 6.21 10.25 17.17
CA GLU A 178 5.47 9.55 18.22
C GLU A 178 4.21 8.97 17.59
N VAL A 179 3.79 7.80 18.06
CA VAL A 179 2.45 7.27 17.80
C VAL A 179 1.60 7.47 19.03
N ILE A 180 0.41 8.04 18.87
CA ILE A 180 -0.59 8.13 19.92
C ILE A 180 -1.73 7.18 19.54
N THR A 181 -1.91 6.13 20.32
CA THR A 181 -3.00 5.17 20.15
C THR A 181 -4.18 5.53 21.05
N ILE A 182 -5.40 5.45 20.54
CA ILE A 182 -6.64 5.71 21.29
C ILE A 182 -7.51 4.46 21.21
N GLY A 183 -7.71 3.77 22.34
CA GLY A 183 -8.53 2.55 22.40
C GLY A 183 -8.01 1.40 21.54
N THR A 184 -6.71 1.36 21.19
CA THR A 184 -6.18 0.34 20.28
C THR A 184 -6.08 -1.05 20.95
N PRO A 185 -6.73 -2.10 20.40
CA PRO A 185 -6.72 -3.44 20.98
C PRO A 185 -5.40 -4.18 20.73
N THR A 186 -4.33 -3.78 21.42
CA THR A 186 -2.95 -4.23 21.19
C THR A 186 -2.78 -5.74 21.40
N VAL A 187 -3.58 -6.36 22.28
CA VAL A 187 -3.68 -7.83 22.43
C VAL A 187 -5.06 -8.38 22.07
N GLY A 188 -5.86 -7.61 21.32
CA GLY A 188 -7.22 -7.97 20.90
C GLY A 188 -8.29 -7.64 21.93
N SER A 189 -9.54 -7.92 21.61
CA SER A 189 -10.69 -7.66 22.48
C SER A 189 -11.25 -8.93 23.10
N GLN A 190 -11.46 -8.89 24.42
CA GLN A 190 -12.12 -9.97 25.16
C GLN A 190 -13.62 -10.04 24.83
N LEU A 191 -14.27 -8.90 24.57
CA LEU A 191 -15.68 -8.84 24.18
C LEU A 191 -15.92 -9.44 22.78
N ILE A 192 -15.02 -9.15 21.82
CA ILE A 192 -15.03 -9.77 20.48
C ILE A 192 -14.90 -11.29 20.58
N THR A 193 -14.02 -11.79 21.48
CA THR A 193 -13.91 -13.23 21.73
C THR A 193 -15.22 -13.80 22.26
N ALA A 194 -15.77 -13.24 23.35
CA ALA A 194 -17.00 -13.73 23.98
C ALA A 194 -18.19 -13.79 23.00
N LEU A 195 -18.38 -12.74 22.20
CA LEU A 195 -19.38 -12.65 21.13
C LEU A 195 -19.32 -13.79 20.12
N GLN A 196 -18.12 -14.24 19.77
CA GLN A 196 -17.90 -15.17 18.67
C GLN A 196 -17.70 -16.62 19.12
N THR A 197 -17.30 -16.85 20.37
CA THR A 197 -17.16 -18.19 20.94
C THR A 197 -18.45 -18.69 21.60
N GLY A 198 -19.47 -17.83 21.76
CA GLY A 198 -20.77 -18.22 22.31
C GLY A 198 -20.64 -18.84 23.69
N THR A 199 -19.86 -18.20 24.59
CA THR A 199 -19.66 -18.69 25.95
C THR A 199 -21.00 -18.89 26.65
N ASP A 200 -21.12 -20.03 27.33
CA ASP A 200 -22.39 -20.60 27.76
C ASP A 200 -23.30 -19.63 28.51
N LEU A 201 -24.59 -19.81 28.26
CA LEU A 201 -25.64 -19.22 29.06
C LEU A 201 -25.67 -19.93 30.44
N LEU A 202 -26.56 -19.50 31.34
CA LEU A 202 -26.54 -19.85 32.78
C LEU A 202 -25.29 -19.32 33.54
N SER A 203 -24.08 -19.36 32.97
CA SER A 203 -22.84 -18.75 33.50
C SER A 203 -22.89 -17.20 33.55
N ILE A 204 -23.97 -16.61 33.03
CA ILE A 204 -24.22 -15.18 32.76
C ILE A 204 -24.08 -14.29 34.01
N SER A 205 -24.33 -14.82 35.21
CA SER A 205 -24.65 -14.00 36.39
C SER A 205 -23.50 -13.24 37.06
N ARG A 206 -22.22 -13.43 36.68
CA ARG A 206 -21.07 -12.91 37.46
C ARG A 206 -19.89 -12.27 36.71
N HIS A 207 -19.83 -12.31 35.39
CA HIS A 207 -18.71 -11.66 34.66
C HIS A 207 -19.12 -10.29 34.08
N PRO A 208 -18.43 -9.18 34.42
CA PRO A 208 -18.86 -7.84 34.03
C PRO A 208 -18.80 -7.59 32.51
N VAL A 209 -17.88 -8.26 31.81
CA VAL A 209 -17.77 -8.23 30.32
C VAL A 209 -19.00 -8.88 29.64
N LEU A 210 -19.71 -9.79 30.32
CA LEU A 210 -20.94 -10.41 29.80
C LEU A 210 -22.19 -9.57 30.13
N MET A 211 -22.21 -8.83 31.23
CA MET A 211 -23.28 -7.84 31.49
C MET A 211 -23.26 -6.71 30.47
N THR A 212 -22.08 -6.26 30.05
CA THR A 212 -21.94 -5.27 28.95
C THR A 212 -22.35 -5.85 27.60
N LEU A 213 -22.13 -7.15 27.38
CA LEU A 213 -22.55 -7.82 26.15
C LEU A 213 -24.07 -7.80 26.00
N ASP A 214 -24.80 -8.19 27.05
CA ASP A 214 -26.27 -8.19 27.06
C ASP A 214 -26.85 -6.77 26.92
N ALA A 215 -26.23 -5.78 27.58
CA ALA A 215 -26.61 -4.38 27.44
C ALA A 215 -26.41 -3.82 26.02
N VAL A 216 -25.29 -4.14 25.36
CA VAL A 216 -25.04 -3.72 23.96
C VAL A 216 -25.97 -4.45 22.99
N LEU A 217 -26.16 -5.77 23.16
CA LEU A 217 -27.07 -6.54 22.30
C LEU A 217 -28.53 -6.05 22.43
N SER A 218 -28.97 -5.75 23.66
CA SER A 218 -30.30 -5.19 23.93
C SER A 218 -30.47 -3.79 23.33
N PHE A 219 -29.44 -2.93 23.42
CA PHE A 219 -29.44 -1.62 22.78
C PHE A 219 -29.53 -1.73 21.25
N CYS A 220 -28.68 -2.57 20.64
CA CYS A 220 -28.66 -2.78 19.19
C CYS A 220 -29.89 -3.54 18.64
N ALA A 221 -30.66 -4.23 19.49
CA ALA A 221 -31.93 -4.84 19.12
C ALA A 221 -33.12 -3.86 19.18
N GLY A 222 -32.98 -2.73 19.88
CA GLY A 222 -34.04 -1.73 20.05
C GLY A 222 -33.88 -0.45 19.21
N TYR A 223 -32.74 -0.26 18.55
CA TYR A 223 -32.44 0.93 17.74
C TYR A 223 -32.56 0.67 16.23
N ASP A 224 -33.23 1.59 15.53
CA ASP A 224 -33.38 1.53 14.07
C ASP A 224 -32.06 1.94 13.39
N LEU A 225 -31.47 1.03 12.61
CA LEU A 225 -30.05 0.99 12.22
C LEU A 225 -29.68 2.01 11.12
N THR A 226 -29.87 3.30 11.38
CA THR A 226 -29.78 4.39 10.38
C THR A 226 -28.59 5.35 10.55
N HIS A 227 -27.68 5.09 11.49
CA HIS A 227 -26.44 5.84 11.65
C HIS A 227 -25.20 4.96 11.46
N GLU A 228 -24.36 5.34 10.49
CA GLU A 228 -23.18 4.56 10.05
C GLU A 228 -22.04 4.54 11.09
N ASP A 229 -22.12 5.37 12.14
CA ASP A 229 -21.02 5.68 13.07
C ASP A 229 -21.32 5.22 14.52
N ASP A 230 -22.34 4.37 14.74
CA ASP A 230 -22.74 3.87 16.07
C ASP A 230 -22.02 2.56 16.48
N ILE A 231 -21.99 2.29 17.80
CA ILE A 231 -21.40 1.08 18.38
C ILE A 231 -21.98 -0.20 17.76
N CYS A 232 -23.24 -0.20 17.36
CA CYS A 232 -23.88 -1.34 16.69
C CYS A 232 -23.26 -1.65 15.32
N ASN A 233 -22.79 -0.64 14.56
CA ASN A 233 -22.10 -0.86 13.29
C ASN A 233 -20.64 -1.33 13.48
N ALA A 234 -20.00 -0.95 14.59
CA ALA A 234 -18.74 -1.59 15.00
C ALA A 234 -18.96 -3.07 15.33
N PHE A 235 -20.12 -3.44 15.89
CA PHE A 235 -20.45 -4.81 16.31
C PHE A 235 -20.83 -5.74 15.14
N THR A 236 -21.52 -5.26 14.10
CA THR A 236 -21.79 -6.04 12.88
C THR A 236 -20.47 -6.44 12.18
N ALA A 237 -19.51 -5.52 12.11
CA ALA A 237 -18.18 -5.75 11.57
C ALA A 237 -17.38 -6.81 12.33
N LEU A 238 -17.72 -7.15 13.57
CA LEU A 238 -17.01 -8.16 14.35
C LEU A 238 -17.14 -9.57 13.77
N ARG A 239 -18.19 -9.86 12.98
CA ARG A 239 -18.35 -11.19 12.33
C ARG A 239 -17.46 -11.38 11.10
N SER A 240 -16.79 -10.32 10.63
CA SER A 240 -15.95 -10.31 9.43
C SER A 240 -14.52 -10.88 9.67
N PRO A 241 -13.68 -11.06 8.63
CA PRO A 241 -12.30 -11.54 8.78
C PRO A 241 -11.45 -10.69 9.74
N GLN A 242 -11.44 -9.37 9.58
CA GLN A 242 -10.82 -8.42 10.53
C GLN A 242 -11.40 -8.54 11.95
N GLY A 243 -12.69 -8.81 12.09
CA GLY A 243 -13.34 -9.05 13.39
C GLY A 243 -12.90 -10.35 14.07
N ARG A 244 -12.60 -11.42 13.32
CA ARG A 244 -11.97 -12.65 13.88
C ARG A 244 -10.52 -12.40 14.27
N ALA A 245 -9.79 -11.63 13.47
CA ALA A 245 -8.41 -11.23 13.75
C ALA A 245 -8.28 -10.36 15.02
N LEU A 246 -9.32 -9.60 15.38
CA LEU A 246 -9.37 -8.80 16.61
C LEU A 246 -9.69 -9.57 17.90
N ARG A 247 -9.91 -10.89 17.86
CA ARG A 247 -10.09 -11.71 19.07
C ARG A 247 -8.90 -11.54 20.03
N TYR A 248 -9.17 -11.54 21.33
CA TYR A 248 -8.13 -11.52 22.36
C TYR A 248 -7.10 -12.63 22.13
N ARG A 249 -5.83 -12.25 21.99
CA ARG A 249 -4.67 -13.12 21.70
C ARG A 249 -4.85 -14.00 20.45
N SER A 250 -5.47 -13.46 19.40
CA SER A 250 -5.56 -14.12 18.09
C SER A 250 -4.19 -14.43 17.48
N ALA A 251 -4.14 -15.37 16.54
CA ALA A 251 -2.93 -15.67 15.78
C ALA A 251 -2.53 -14.50 14.87
N GLU A 252 -3.50 -13.71 14.40
CA GLU A 252 -3.31 -12.53 13.56
C GLU A 252 -2.64 -11.39 14.32
N ILE A 253 -3.02 -11.15 15.58
CA ILE A 253 -2.36 -10.18 16.47
C ILE A 253 -0.99 -10.70 16.89
N GLY A 254 -0.85 -11.98 17.22
CA GLY A 254 0.45 -12.59 17.53
C GLY A 254 1.46 -12.55 16.38
N LYS A 255 1.00 -12.38 15.13
CA LYS A 255 1.84 -12.19 13.92
C LYS A 255 2.17 -10.73 13.62
N LEU A 256 1.56 -9.76 14.30
CA LEU A 256 1.93 -8.34 14.11
C LEU A 256 3.35 -8.10 14.64
N PRO A 257 4.22 -7.42 13.88
CA PRO A 257 5.54 -7.04 14.37
C PRO A 257 5.41 -6.20 15.65
N PRO A 258 6.27 -6.42 16.67
CA PRO A 258 6.29 -5.55 17.83
C PRO A 258 6.65 -4.12 17.41
N TRP A 259 6.13 -3.15 18.15
CA TRP A 259 6.57 -1.77 18.05
C TRP A 259 8.10 -1.66 18.27
N PRO A 260 8.83 -0.92 17.41
CA PRO A 260 10.26 -0.67 17.60
C PRO A 260 10.54 -0.02 18.96
N LYS A 261 11.58 -0.47 19.67
CA LYS A 261 11.87 -0.03 21.05
C LYS A 261 12.19 1.48 21.12
N GLU A 262 12.70 2.02 20.02
CA GLU A 262 13.16 3.40 19.82
C GLU A 262 12.06 4.34 19.29
N LEU A 263 10.89 3.80 18.93
CA LEU A 263 9.73 4.59 18.51
C LEU A 263 8.87 4.91 19.73
N PRO A 264 8.66 6.19 20.11
CA PRO A 264 7.76 6.53 21.20
C PRO A 264 6.31 6.17 20.86
N VAL A 265 5.67 5.33 21.66
CA VAL A 265 4.24 4.99 21.55
C VAL A 265 3.51 5.34 22.85
N ARG A 266 2.49 6.19 22.75
CA ARG A 266 1.64 6.64 23.86
C ARG A 266 0.26 6.03 23.73
N ALA A 267 -0.10 5.16 24.67
CA ALA A 267 -1.45 4.64 24.79
C ALA A 267 -2.37 5.61 25.55
N ILE A 268 -3.53 5.88 24.97
CA ILE A 268 -4.71 6.49 25.59
C ILE A 268 -5.82 5.44 25.62
N ALA A 269 -6.35 5.17 26.80
CA ALA A 269 -7.35 4.12 27.03
C ALA A 269 -8.58 4.65 27.76
N GLY A 270 -9.75 4.14 27.39
CA GLY A 270 -10.97 4.32 28.18
C GLY A 270 -11.08 3.24 29.23
N ASP A 271 -11.58 3.63 30.41
CA ASP A 271 -11.85 2.71 31.51
C ASP A 271 -13.16 3.09 32.17
N ILE A 272 -14.25 2.61 31.60
CA ILE A 272 -15.56 2.73 32.19
C ILE A 272 -15.61 1.81 33.41
N ARG A 273 -15.96 2.40 34.55
CA ARG A 273 -16.05 1.74 35.85
C ARG A 273 -17.51 1.59 36.25
N PHE A 274 -17.96 0.36 36.39
CA PHE A 274 -19.31 0.02 36.84
C PHE A 274 -19.29 -0.36 38.32
N THR A 275 -20.20 0.20 39.10
CA THR A 275 -20.41 -0.19 40.50
C THR A 275 -21.46 -1.29 40.55
N LEU A 276 -21.09 -2.50 40.98
CA LEU A 276 -22.03 -3.61 41.08
C LEU A 276 -23.08 -3.33 42.17
N PRO A 277 -24.37 -3.65 41.95
CA PRO A 277 -25.39 -3.46 42.98
C PRO A 277 -25.09 -4.33 44.20
N ARG A 278 -25.26 -3.77 45.41
CA ARG A 278 -25.10 -4.53 46.66
C ARG A 278 -26.13 -5.66 46.76
N GLY A 279 -25.71 -6.81 47.27
CA GLY A 279 -26.65 -7.79 47.81
C GLY A 279 -27.36 -7.23 49.06
N PRO A 280 -28.56 -7.73 49.40
CA PRO A 280 -29.36 -7.21 50.53
C PRO A 280 -28.68 -7.36 51.91
N PHE A 281 -27.55 -8.05 52.00
CA PHE A 281 -26.77 -8.26 53.24
C PHE A 281 -25.29 -7.84 53.11
N ASP A 282 -24.89 -7.16 52.02
CA ASP A 282 -23.51 -6.70 51.84
C ASP A 282 -23.20 -5.46 52.68
N VAL A 283 -22.41 -5.65 53.74
CA VAL A 283 -21.86 -4.56 54.57
C VAL A 283 -20.65 -3.87 53.93
N ALA A 284 -20.04 -4.47 52.90
CA ALA A 284 -18.91 -3.90 52.19
C ALA A 284 -19.31 -2.73 51.26
N PRO A 285 -18.37 -1.86 50.85
CA PRO A 285 -18.54 -1.03 49.65
C PRO A 285 -18.82 -1.92 48.43
N PRO A 286 -19.75 -1.54 47.53
CA PRO A 286 -20.00 -2.31 46.32
C PRO A 286 -18.74 -2.40 45.46
N PRO A 287 -18.38 -3.58 44.93
CA PRO A 287 -17.19 -3.74 44.11
C PRO A 287 -17.31 -2.98 42.79
N GLU A 288 -16.25 -2.24 42.44
CA GLU A 288 -16.14 -1.49 41.20
C GLU A 288 -15.35 -2.29 40.16
N VAL A 289 -15.97 -2.56 39.00
CA VAL A 289 -15.40 -3.36 37.91
C VAL A 289 -15.10 -2.46 36.70
N GLY A 290 -13.86 -2.54 36.21
CA GLY A 290 -13.44 -1.85 34.98
C GLY A 290 -13.74 -2.72 33.76
N ILE A 291 -14.45 -2.17 32.78
CA ILE A 291 -14.80 -2.84 31.52
C ILE A 291 -14.02 -2.29 30.32
N GLY A 292 -13.07 -1.37 30.54
CA GLY A 292 -12.37 -0.66 29.47
C GLY A 292 -13.30 0.31 28.74
N ASP A 293 -13.12 0.46 27.42
CA ASP A 293 -13.94 1.33 26.57
C ASP A 293 -15.18 0.62 25.97
N ILE A 294 -15.61 -0.49 26.61
CA ILE A 294 -16.58 -1.49 26.12
C ILE A 294 -15.98 -2.40 25.04
N ALA A 295 -15.48 -1.85 23.94
CA ALA A 295 -14.95 -2.66 22.84
C ALA A 295 -13.57 -3.26 23.18
N VAL A 296 -12.75 -2.57 23.98
CA VAL A 296 -11.37 -2.91 24.30
C VAL A 296 -11.16 -2.75 25.80
N THR A 297 -10.67 -3.81 26.43
CA THR A 297 -10.38 -3.82 27.87
C THR A 297 -9.14 -2.98 28.18
N LEU A 298 -9.07 -2.38 29.36
CA LEU A 298 -7.97 -1.49 29.76
C LEU A 298 -6.59 -2.16 29.57
N ASP A 299 -6.45 -3.41 30.01
CA ASP A 299 -5.23 -4.20 29.87
C ASP A 299 -4.80 -4.39 28.40
N SER A 300 -5.75 -4.43 27.46
CA SER A 300 -5.46 -4.52 26.02
C SER A 300 -5.10 -3.18 25.40
N ALA A 301 -5.84 -2.12 25.76
CA ALA A 301 -5.55 -0.75 25.33
C ALA A 301 -4.20 -0.23 25.83
N THR A 302 -3.73 -0.72 26.99
CA THR A 302 -2.46 -0.31 27.61
C THR A 302 -1.35 -1.35 27.55
N ALA A 303 -1.53 -2.46 26.81
CA ALA A 303 -0.54 -3.55 26.72
C ALA A 303 0.82 -3.11 26.16
N TYR A 304 0.89 -1.95 25.49
CA TYR A 304 2.14 -1.36 25.03
C TYR A 304 2.16 0.16 25.23
N ALA A 305 3.12 0.63 26.01
CA ALA A 305 3.61 2.01 26.01
C ALA A 305 5.11 1.99 26.31
N ASN A 306 5.90 2.71 25.51
CA ASN A 306 7.36 2.80 25.65
C ASN A 306 7.80 4.26 25.46
N MET A 307 8.86 4.67 26.17
CA MET A 307 9.50 6.01 26.07
C MET A 307 8.61 7.23 26.39
N THR A 308 7.29 7.11 26.35
CA THR A 308 6.28 8.19 26.46
C THR A 308 5.75 8.40 27.88
N GLY A 309 6.07 7.48 28.80
CA GLY A 309 5.61 7.46 30.19
C GLY A 309 4.56 6.39 30.45
N LYS A 310 3.77 6.57 31.52
CA LYS A 310 2.61 5.71 31.78
C LYS A 310 1.51 5.98 30.73
N PRO A 311 0.74 4.95 30.35
CA PRO A 311 -0.49 5.12 29.57
C PRO A 311 -1.41 6.15 30.22
N GLN A 312 -2.13 6.93 29.41
CA GLN A 312 -3.16 7.82 29.90
C GLN A 312 -4.50 7.09 29.91
N VAL A 313 -5.18 7.12 31.05
CA VAL A 313 -6.46 6.44 31.23
C VAL A 313 -7.53 7.49 31.52
N LEU A 314 -8.55 7.56 30.67
CA LEU A 314 -9.77 8.30 30.94
C LEU A 314 -10.71 7.34 31.69
N THR A 315 -11.03 7.66 32.95
CA THR A 315 -11.88 6.82 33.80
C THR A 315 -13.24 7.48 33.98
N CYS A 316 -14.30 6.87 33.45
CA CYS A 316 -15.67 7.38 33.56
C CYS A 316 -16.51 6.49 34.49
N ARG A 317 -17.46 7.09 35.22
CA ARG A 317 -18.35 6.40 36.17
C ARG A 317 -19.84 6.62 35.84
N PRO A 318 -20.32 6.15 34.67
CA PRO A 318 -21.72 6.25 34.29
C PRO A 318 -22.60 5.33 35.15
N SER A 319 -23.81 5.78 35.46
CA SER A 319 -24.82 5.00 36.19
C SER A 319 -25.81 4.31 35.24
N GLY A 320 -25.96 2.99 35.35
CA GLY A 320 -26.96 2.23 34.59
C GLY A 320 -26.69 2.21 33.08
N TRP A 321 -27.75 2.31 32.27
CA TRP A 321 -27.69 2.20 30.81
C TRP A 321 -26.90 3.32 30.10
N LYS A 322 -26.60 4.44 30.80
CA LYS A 322 -25.76 5.54 30.30
C LYS A 322 -24.29 5.17 30.06
N VAL A 323 -23.93 3.91 30.28
CA VAL A 323 -22.63 3.32 29.95
C VAL A 323 -22.26 3.51 28.47
N LEU A 324 -23.25 3.45 27.57
CA LEU A 324 -23.07 3.59 26.12
C LEU A 324 -22.90 5.06 25.69
N GLU A 325 -23.49 6.00 26.43
CA GLU A 325 -23.39 7.46 26.20
C GLU A 325 -22.15 8.10 26.86
N SER A 326 -21.30 7.29 27.48
CA SER A 326 -20.09 7.72 28.19
C SER A 326 -19.02 8.24 27.22
N GLY A 327 -18.34 9.34 27.58
CA GLY A 327 -17.17 9.84 26.84
C GLY A 327 -16.01 8.82 26.78
N CYS A 328 -15.97 7.86 27.70
CA CYS A 328 -15.02 6.74 27.67
C CYS A 328 -15.43 5.58 26.73
N ASN A 329 -16.59 5.61 26.07
CA ASN A 329 -16.97 4.59 25.07
C ASN A 329 -15.95 4.61 23.91
N HIS A 330 -15.60 3.43 23.40
CA HIS A 330 -14.70 3.24 22.26
C HIS A 330 -14.97 4.15 21.06
N VAL A 331 -16.24 4.44 20.74
CA VAL A 331 -16.61 5.34 19.63
C VAL A 331 -16.29 6.80 19.97
N TYR A 332 -16.55 7.20 21.22
CA TYR A 332 -16.58 8.60 21.66
C TYR A 332 -15.26 9.11 22.25
N ILE A 333 -14.42 8.22 22.81
CA ILE A 333 -13.14 8.57 23.43
C ILE A 333 -12.18 9.32 22.50
N LYS A 334 -12.27 9.10 21.19
CA LYS A 334 -11.46 9.79 20.17
C LYS A 334 -11.78 11.29 20.03
N THR A 335 -12.99 11.69 20.46
CA THR A 335 -13.54 13.05 20.45
C THR A 335 -13.91 13.52 21.87
N ASP A 336 -13.41 12.83 22.90
CA ASP A 336 -13.52 13.30 24.27
C ASP A 336 -12.64 14.55 24.49
N PRO A 337 -13.18 15.61 25.12
CA PRO A 337 -12.45 16.83 25.46
C PRO A 337 -11.04 16.64 26.05
N VAL A 338 -10.92 15.76 27.06
CA VAL A 338 -9.67 15.55 27.80
C VAL A 338 -8.66 14.82 26.93
N VAL A 339 -9.12 13.87 26.11
CA VAL A 339 -8.29 13.16 25.12
C VAL A 339 -7.82 14.12 24.02
N MET A 340 -8.73 14.90 23.43
CA MET A 340 -8.39 15.87 22.39
C MET A 340 -7.36 16.90 22.88
N GLU A 341 -7.59 17.48 24.07
CA GLU A 341 -6.67 18.45 24.66
C GLU A 341 -5.30 17.84 24.99
N THR A 342 -5.28 16.62 25.52
CA THR A 342 -4.04 15.86 25.77
C THR A 342 -3.22 15.67 24.51
N VAL A 343 -3.86 15.20 23.43
CA VAL A 343 -3.21 14.96 22.14
C VAL A 343 -2.69 16.28 21.54
N ILE A 344 -3.47 17.36 21.61
CA ILE A 344 -3.05 18.70 21.18
C ILE A 344 -1.81 19.16 21.97
N LYS A 345 -1.85 19.11 23.31
CA LYS A 345 -0.70 19.45 24.17
C LYS A 345 0.54 18.61 23.85
N GLN A 346 0.37 17.33 23.51
CA GLN A 346 1.48 16.46 23.10
C GLN A 346 2.02 16.80 21.70
N ILE A 347 1.16 17.10 20.73
CA ILE A 347 1.57 17.57 19.38
C ILE A 347 2.38 18.86 19.48
N GLU A 348 1.95 19.81 20.31
CA GLU A 348 2.67 21.07 20.52
C GLU A 348 4.05 20.87 21.15
N ARG A 349 4.16 19.95 22.11
CA ARG A 349 5.44 19.53 22.71
C ARG A 349 6.35 18.89 21.66
N ILE A 350 5.83 17.92 20.88
CA ILE A 350 6.59 17.26 19.82
C ILE A 350 7.11 18.29 18.82
N ARG A 351 6.23 19.15 18.28
CA ARG A 351 6.59 20.26 17.36
C ARG A 351 7.76 21.10 17.89
N GLY A 352 7.77 21.45 19.18
CA GLY A 352 8.83 22.24 19.81
C GLY A 352 10.18 21.51 19.95
N THR A 353 10.18 20.17 19.87
CA THR A 353 11.36 19.31 20.07
C THR A 353 11.86 18.62 18.80
N GLN A 354 11.09 18.61 17.71
CA GLN A 354 11.52 17.96 16.48
C GLN A 354 12.74 18.68 15.90
N PRO A 355 13.90 17.99 15.75
CA PRO A 355 14.94 18.53 14.90
C PRO A 355 14.37 18.60 13.48
N VAL A 356 14.52 19.76 12.83
CA VAL A 356 14.28 19.88 11.39
C VAL A 356 15.18 18.84 10.75
N LYS A 357 14.60 17.75 10.23
CA LYS A 357 15.37 16.76 9.48
C LYS A 357 15.93 17.57 8.31
N PRO A 358 17.26 17.64 8.11
CA PRO A 358 17.77 18.30 6.92
C PRO A 358 17.09 17.63 5.74
N VAL A 359 16.20 18.38 5.07
CA VAL A 359 15.70 17.96 3.76
C VAL A 359 16.97 17.69 2.99
N PRO A 360 17.22 16.46 2.51
CA PRO A 360 18.45 16.20 1.78
C PRO A 360 18.41 17.12 0.57
N THR A 361 19.18 18.20 0.61
CA THR A 361 19.27 19.23 -0.43
C THR A 361 20.07 18.64 -1.58
N ASN A 362 19.43 17.67 -2.20
CA ASN A 362 19.45 17.39 -3.62
C ASN A 362 18.35 18.30 -4.20
N PRO A 363 18.58 19.62 -4.35
CA PRO A 363 17.67 20.46 -5.13
C PRO A 363 17.47 19.81 -6.49
N CYS A 364 16.30 19.98 -7.09
CA CYS A 364 16.09 19.50 -8.44
C CYS A 364 17.13 20.18 -9.35
N PRO A 365 17.91 19.40 -10.14
CA PRO A 365 18.95 19.99 -10.96
C PRO A 365 18.33 21.00 -11.92
N THR A 366 18.99 22.13 -12.07
CA THR A 366 18.62 23.15 -13.04
C THR A 366 18.68 22.59 -14.47
N ARG A 367 17.96 23.24 -15.39
CA ARG A 367 18.00 22.92 -16.83
C ARG A 367 19.43 22.97 -17.39
N ALA A 368 20.28 23.85 -16.85
CA ALA A 368 21.70 23.92 -17.19
C ALA A 368 22.48 22.69 -16.69
N GLU A 369 22.31 22.28 -15.43
CA GLU A 369 22.96 21.07 -14.88
C GLU A 369 22.52 19.79 -15.60
N LEU A 370 21.24 19.68 -15.97
CA LEU A 370 20.74 18.57 -16.79
C LEU A 370 21.38 18.57 -18.19
N LYS A 371 21.46 19.73 -18.87
CA LYS A 371 22.11 19.83 -20.19
C LYS A 371 23.58 19.43 -20.10
N THR A 372 24.32 19.97 -19.12
CA THR A 372 25.71 19.60 -18.86
C THR A 372 25.87 18.10 -18.57
N ALA A 373 24.96 17.50 -17.81
CA ALA A 373 25.01 16.07 -17.50
C ALA A 373 24.74 15.20 -18.74
N VAL A 374 23.73 15.53 -19.56
CA VAL A 374 23.44 14.81 -20.82
C VAL A 374 24.64 14.90 -21.77
N THR A 375 25.10 16.11 -22.13
CA THR A 375 26.23 16.30 -23.05
C THR A 375 27.50 15.59 -22.58
N ARG A 376 27.85 15.70 -21.28
CA ARG A 376 29.05 15.04 -20.73
C ARG A 376 28.94 13.51 -20.73
N THR A 377 27.77 12.98 -20.38
CA THR A 377 27.60 11.54 -20.14
C THR A 377 27.50 10.76 -21.44
N LEU A 378 26.75 11.29 -22.42
CA LEU A 378 26.43 10.58 -23.67
C LEU A 378 27.36 10.99 -24.83
N GLN A 379 28.36 11.84 -24.56
CA GLN A 379 29.26 12.41 -25.58
C GLN A 379 28.50 13.08 -26.74
N ALA A 380 27.28 13.55 -26.47
CA ALA A 380 26.41 14.15 -27.47
C ALA A 380 27.03 15.45 -28.03
N PRO A 381 26.65 15.87 -29.26
CA PRO A 381 27.02 17.16 -29.82
C PRO A 381 26.75 18.32 -28.83
N SER A 382 27.47 19.43 -28.99
CA SER A 382 27.36 20.59 -28.09
C SER A 382 25.95 21.18 -28.00
N GLU A 383 25.09 20.92 -28.98
CA GLU A 383 23.73 21.46 -29.07
C GLU A 383 22.63 20.46 -28.68
N VAL A 384 22.65 20.01 -27.43
CA VAL A 384 21.52 19.26 -26.84
C VAL A 384 20.32 20.19 -26.58
N HIS A 385 19.15 19.85 -27.11
CA HIS A 385 17.89 20.54 -26.88
C HIS A 385 17.05 19.78 -25.84
N LEU A 386 16.86 20.35 -24.65
CA LEU A 386 16.06 19.71 -23.60
C LEU A 386 14.55 20.00 -23.80
N GLY A 387 13.74 18.97 -23.78
CA GLY A 387 12.29 19.05 -23.67
C GLY A 387 11.86 19.12 -22.20
N ASP A 388 10.90 18.27 -21.85
CA ASP A 388 10.32 18.15 -20.52
C ASP A 388 11.28 17.48 -19.53
N SER A 389 11.23 17.87 -18.25
CA SER A 389 12.03 17.23 -17.20
C SER A 389 11.24 17.08 -15.91
N LYS A 390 11.48 15.99 -15.19
CA LYS A 390 10.85 15.70 -13.89
C LYS A 390 11.89 15.29 -12.86
N CYS A 391 11.58 15.59 -11.60
CA CYS A 391 12.46 15.43 -10.47
C CYS A 391 11.78 14.55 -9.42
N TYR A 392 12.49 13.54 -8.92
CA TYR A 392 11.96 12.58 -7.95
C TYR A 392 12.95 12.37 -6.79
N PRO A 393 12.56 11.77 -5.66
CA PRO A 393 13.45 11.59 -4.51
C PRO A 393 14.69 10.72 -4.86
N GLY A 394 15.85 11.33 -5.05
CA GLY A 394 17.09 10.66 -5.46
C GLY A 394 17.21 10.39 -6.98
N TRP A 395 16.33 10.95 -7.81
CA TRP A 395 16.34 10.76 -9.27
C TRP A 395 15.97 12.03 -10.03
N SER A 396 16.35 12.09 -11.30
CA SER A 396 15.86 13.07 -12.28
C SER A 396 15.75 12.40 -13.65
N ALA A 397 14.71 12.75 -14.41
CA ALA A 397 14.54 12.32 -15.78
C ALA A 397 14.34 13.54 -16.68
N VAL A 398 14.92 13.51 -17.88
CA VAL A 398 14.84 14.59 -18.86
C VAL A 398 14.71 14.03 -20.27
N ILE A 399 13.74 14.56 -21.01
CA ILE A 399 13.53 14.32 -22.43
C ILE A 399 14.43 15.30 -23.20
N TRP A 400 15.11 14.85 -24.24
CA TRP A 400 15.96 15.70 -25.07
C TRP A 400 16.10 15.20 -26.50
N GLY A 401 16.45 16.10 -27.42
CA GLY A 401 16.80 15.80 -28.80
C GLY A 401 18.11 16.48 -29.21
N ASP A 402 18.69 16.01 -30.30
CA ASP A 402 19.85 16.61 -30.97
C ASP A 402 19.48 17.80 -31.87
N THR A 403 18.19 18.00 -32.13
CA THR A 403 17.62 19.10 -32.92
C THR A 403 16.40 19.72 -32.22
N PRO A 404 15.99 20.97 -32.56
CA PRO A 404 14.91 21.67 -31.86
C PRO A 404 13.50 21.08 -32.05
N ALA A 405 13.28 20.28 -33.10
CA ALA A 405 11.99 19.72 -33.48
C ALA A 405 12.23 18.36 -34.17
N THR A 406 12.32 17.31 -33.36
CA THR A 406 12.48 15.92 -33.82
C THR A 406 11.35 15.06 -33.26
N ASP A 407 10.89 14.09 -34.06
CA ASP A 407 9.94 13.05 -33.64
C ASP A 407 10.61 11.96 -32.78
N SER A 408 11.96 11.95 -32.68
CA SER A 408 12.74 11.04 -31.83
C SER A 408 13.32 11.76 -30.60
N VAL A 409 12.67 11.60 -29.44
CA VAL A 409 13.01 12.33 -28.20
C VAL A 409 13.54 11.41 -27.09
N ILE A 410 14.84 11.42 -26.84
CA ILE A 410 15.51 10.51 -25.89
C ILE A 410 15.17 10.89 -24.45
N THR A 411 14.70 9.93 -23.65
CA THR A 411 14.47 10.10 -22.21
C THR A 411 15.67 9.59 -21.41
N THR A 412 16.44 10.49 -20.79
CA THR A 412 17.60 10.13 -19.96
C THR A 412 17.30 10.22 -18.48
N VAL A 413 17.63 9.15 -17.74
CA VAL A 413 17.37 9.01 -16.31
C VAL A 413 18.68 9.01 -15.52
N PHE A 414 18.76 9.89 -14.53
CA PHE A 414 19.87 10.01 -13.61
C PHE A 414 19.46 9.63 -12.18
N THR A 415 20.32 8.90 -11.47
CA THR A 415 20.36 8.90 -10.01
C THR A 415 21.00 10.19 -9.50
N ARG A 416 20.57 10.67 -8.33
CA ARG A 416 21.05 11.89 -7.69
C ARG A 416 21.55 11.61 -6.28
N THR A 417 22.83 11.89 -6.03
CA THR A 417 23.45 11.78 -4.70
C THR A 417 24.31 13.01 -4.44
N ALA A 418 23.99 13.79 -3.39
CA ALA A 418 24.72 14.99 -2.98
C ALA A 418 25.03 15.96 -4.15
N GLY A 419 24.00 16.33 -4.91
CA GLY A 419 24.09 17.22 -6.08
C GLY A 419 24.64 16.57 -7.35
N ARG A 420 25.25 15.38 -7.27
CA ARG A 420 25.84 14.70 -8.42
C ARG A 420 24.82 13.86 -9.17
N LEU A 421 24.72 14.10 -10.48
CA LEU A 421 23.97 13.29 -11.44
C LEU A 421 24.85 12.11 -11.92
N LYS A 422 24.35 10.88 -11.77
CA LYS A 422 24.96 9.68 -12.35
C LYS A 422 23.92 8.96 -13.21
N LEU A 423 24.27 8.66 -14.46
CA LEU A 423 23.39 7.94 -15.40
C LEU A 423 22.90 6.63 -14.76
N ALA A 424 21.59 6.45 -14.75
CA ALA A 424 20.95 5.17 -14.44
C ALA A 424 20.72 4.39 -15.75
N THR A 425 19.99 5.03 -16.66
CA THR A 425 19.72 4.54 -18.01
C THR A 425 19.41 5.71 -18.96
N HIS A 426 19.49 5.44 -20.24
CA HIS A 426 18.88 6.22 -21.32
C HIS A 426 17.82 5.35 -21.98
N LEU A 427 16.75 5.96 -22.47
CA LEU A 427 15.61 5.31 -23.11
C LEU A 427 15.33 6.04 -24.41
N VAL A 428 15.54 5.36 -25.53
CA VAL A 428 15.13 5.85 -26.85
C VAL A 428 13.68 5.39 -27.03
N PRO A 429 12.69 6.28 -27.06
CA PRO A 429 11.32 5.85 -27.31
C PRO A 429 11.19 5.37 -28.75
N VAL A 430 10.56 4.22 -28.92
CA VAL A 430 10.10 3.75 -30.22
C VAL A 430 8.64 4.17 -30.34
N MET A 431 8.32 4.97 -31.36
CA MET A 431 7.00 5.61 -31.50
C MET A 431 5.86 4.61 -31.78
N GLU A 432 6.17 3.35 -32.11
CA GLU A 432 5.18 2.38 -32.63
C GLU A 432 5.30 0.94 -32.07
N ASP A 433 6.24 0.61 -31.17
CA ASP A 433 6.33 -0.73 -30.57
C ASP A 433 6.72 -0.74 -29.07
N ASP A 434 5.77 -1.16 -28.23
CA ASP A 434 5.96 -1.38 -26.78
C ASP A 434 6.90 -2.56 -26.44
N HIS A 435 7.32 -3.35 -27.44
CA HIS A 435 8.15 -4.56 -27.29
C HIS A 435 9.58 -4.42 -27.82
N ASP A 436 10.02 -3.22 -28.20
CA ASP A 436 11.39 -2.98 -28.64
C ASP A 436 12.42 -3.53 -27.62
N PRO A 437 13.42 -4.33 -28.05
CA PRO A 437 14.31 -5.05 -27.13
C PRO A 437 15.21 -4.10 -26.33
N ASP A 438 15.61 -2.96 -26.90
CA ASP A 438 16.42 -1.96 -26.23
C ASP A 438 15.61 -1.22 -25.16
N TRP A 439 14.37 -0.83 -25.48
CA TRP A 439 13.40 -0.28 -24.54
C TRP A 439 13.09 -1.24 -23.40
N VAL A 440 12.78 -2.50 -23.70
CA VAL A 440 12.46 -3.54 -22.70
C VAL A 440 13.66 -3.83 -21.80
N ARG A 441 14.88 -3.91 -22.36
CA ARG A 441 16.14 -4.02 -21.62
C ARG A 441 16.33 -2.84 -20.68
N ASP A 442 16.21 -1.62 -21.18
CA ASP A 442 16.57 -0.43 -20.42
C ASP A 442 15.49 -0.03 -19.40
N CYS A 443 14.21 -0.32 -19.67
CA CYS A 443 13.14 -0.35 -18.67
C CYS A 443 13.32 -1.49 -17.66
N GLY A 444 13.89 -2.64 -18.05
CA GLY A 444 14.26 -3.74 -17.16
C GLY A 444 15.37 -3.34 -16.19
N ARG A 445 16.44 -2.76 -16.70
CA ARG A 445 17.54 -2.15 -15.94
C ARG A 445 17.03 -1.08 -14.98
N LEU A 446 16.19 -0.17 -15.46
CA LEU A 446 15.59 0.89 -14.66
C LEU A 446 14.77 0.30 -13.51
N ARG A 447 13.87 -0.66 -13.77
CA ARG A 447 13.12 -1.39 -12.72
C ARG A 447 14.03 -2.11 -11.72
N GLY A 448 15.12 -2.73 -12.19
CA GLY A 448 16.11 -3.39 -11.33
C GLY A 448 16.73 -2.46 -10.27
N MET A 449 16.85 -1.17 -10.60
CA MET A 449 17.34 -0.13 -9.69
C MET A 449 16.25 0.43 -8.73
N LYS A 450 15.01 -0.08 -8.78
CA LYS A 450 13.88 0.25 -7.89
C LYS A 450 13.55 1.76 -7.77
N PRO A 451 13.32 2.47 -8.89
CA PRO A 451 12.93 3.87 -8.90
C PRO A 451 11.47 4.07 -8.41
N PRO A 452 11.07 5.32 -8.11
CA PRO A 452 9.68 5.66 -7.84
C PRO A 452 8.74 5.30 -9.01
N ALA A 453 7.53 4.82 -8.73
CA ALA A 453 6.57 4.42 -9.78
C ALA A 453 6.24 5.55 -10.76
N ARG A 454 6.08 6.80 -10.29
CA ARG A 454 5.87 7.99 -11.15
C ARG A 454 7.05 8.29 -12.09
N LEU A 455 8.26 7.77 -11.82
CA LEU A 455 9.38 7.87 -12.74
C LEU A 455 9.23 6.87 -13.88
N LEU A 456 8.82 5.63 -13.59
CA LEU A 456 8.52 4.62 -14.61
C LEU A 456 7.38 5.09 -15.52
N GLU A 457 6.32 5.67 -14.94
CA GLU A 457 5.20 6.30 -15.65
C GLU A 457 5.65 7.40 -16.61
N PHE A 458 6.47 8.36 -16.14
CA PHE A 458 7.03 9.42 -17.00
C PHE A 458 7.96 8.89 -18.09
N THR A 459 8.63 7.77 -17.86
CA THR A 459 9.51 7.14 -18.85
C THR A 459 8.79 6.08 -19.69
N GLY A 460 7.45 5.97 -19.63
CA GLY A 460 6.68 4.95 -20.35
C GLY A 460 6.99 3.48 -19.98
N CYS A 461 7.77 3.24 -18.92
CA CYS A 461 8.15 1.89 -18.52
C CYS A 461 7.03 1.23 -17.69
N PRO A 462 6.62 -0.03 -17.99
CA PRO A 462 5.60 -0.72 -17.22
C PRO A 462 6.07 -0.98 -15.77
N ALA A 463 5.17 -0.81 -14.80
CA ALA A 463 5.51 -0.91 -13.36
C ALA A 463 5.83 -2.34 -12.89
N THR A 464 5.32 -3.35 -13.60
CA THR A 464 5.55 -4.78 -13.32
C THR A 464 6.32 -5.39 -14.49
N ALA A 465 7.11 -6.44 -14.25
CA ALA A 465 7.54 -7.28 -15.37
C ALA A 465 6.31 -7.95 -16.00
N GLN A 466 6.01 -7.66 -17.27
CA GLN A 466 5.15 -8.52 -18.07
C GLN A 466 5.80 -9.90 -18.14
N GLN A 467 5.33 -10.81 -17.28
CA GLN A 467 5.46 -12.23 -17.55
C GLN A 467 4.50 -12.53 -18.71
N PRO A 468 4.96 -13.12 -19.83
CA PRO A 468 4.06 -13.50 -20.91
C PRO A 468 3.13 -14.62 -20.41
N THR A 469 1.91 -14.25 -20.03
CA THR A 469 0.86 -15.16 -19.53
C THR A 469 0.13 -15.90 -20.65
N THR A 470 0.55 -15.74 -21.90
CA THR A 470 0.00 -16.46 -23.05
C THR A 470 0.43 -17.93 -22.99
N THR A 471 -0.47 -18.81 -22.57
CA THR A 471 -0.27 -20.26 -22.65
C THR A 471 -0.19 -20.76 -24.10
N THR A 472 -0.73 -20.01 -25.05
CA THR A 472 -0.72 -20.24 -26.50
C THR A 472 0.49 -19.58 -27.17
N ILE A 473 1.16 -20.32 -28.06
CA ILE A 473 2.17 -19.78 -28.99
C ILE A 473 1.51 -19.59 -30.37
N ASP A 474 1.89 -18.53 -31.09
CA ASP A 474 1.67 -18.41 -32.52
C ASP A 474 2.73 -19.24 -33.26
N GLY A 475 2.33 -20.44 -33.68
CA GLY A 475 3.21 -21.33 -34.43
C GLY A 475 3.57 -20.84 -35.83
N ALA A 476 2.83 -19.89 -36.42
CA ALA A 476 3.18 -19.29 -37.71
C ALA A 476 4.29 -18.23 -37.52
N ALA A 477 4.16 -17.37 -36.51
CA ALA A 477 5.22 -16.43 -36.12
C ALA A 477 6.51 -17.17 -35.73
N ALA A 478 6.39 -18.23 -34.90
CA ALA A 478 7.52 -19.05 -34.49
C ALA A 478 8.21 -19.78 -35.65
N LEU A 479 7.45 -20.31 -36.62
CA LEU A 479 8.03 -20.92 -37.83
C LEU A 479 8.73 -19.85 -38.70
N GLY A 480 8.14 -18.66 -38.82
CA GLY A 480 8.74 -17.52 -39.51
C GLY A 480 10.06 -17.08 -38.87
N LEU A 481 10.14 -17.03 -37.54
CA LEU A 481 11.38 -16.70 -36.83
C LEU A 481 12.50 -17.72 -37.10
N ILE A 482 12.19 -19.03 -37.04
CA ILE A 482 13.16 -20.10 -37.37
C ILE A 482 13.71 -19.91 -38.79
N GLN A 483 12.85 -19.53 -39.75
CA GLN A 483 13.24 -19.22 -41.12
C GLN A 483 14.10 -17.95 -41.24
N ARG A 484 13.80 -16.88 -40.48
CA ARG A 484 14.63 -15.65 -40.43
C ARG A 484 16.06 -15.93 -39.96
N HIS A 485 16.26 -16.88 -39.04
CA HIS A 485 17.59 -17.32 -38.61
C HIS A 485 18.31 -18.26 -39.62
N ASN A 486 17.78 -18.46 -40.83
CA ASN A 486 18.26 -19.41 -41.84
C ASN A 486 18.17 -20.90 -41.43
N PHE A 487 17.17 -21.26 -40.62
CA PHE A 487 16.86 -22.66 -40.29
C PHE A 487 15.51 -23.10 -40.89
N SER A 488 15.34 -24.41 -41.00
CA SER A 488 14.09 -25.07 -41.37
C SER A 488 13.79 -26.17 -40.36
N THR A 489 12.52 -26.43 -40.07
CA THR A 489 12.08 -27.49 -39.16
C THR A 489 11.09 -28.40 -39.86
N THR A 490 11.05 -29.67 -39.46
CA THR A 490 10.05 -30.64 -39.91
C THR A 490 8.69 -30.45 -39.22
N VAL A 491 8.64 -29.62 -38.17
CA VAL A 491 7.42 -29.34 -37.40
C VAL A 491 6.64 -28.21 -38.08
N THR A 492 5.36 -28.45 -38.38
CA THR A 492 4.49 -27.44 -38.99
C THR A 492 4.06 -26.38 -37.97
N ALA A 493 3.66 -25.19 -38.46
CA ALA A 493 3.09 -24.12 -37.62
C ALA A 493 1.94 -24.62 -36.72
N GLN A 494 1.05 -25.48 -37.25
CA GLN A 494 -0.05 -26.05 -36.45
C GLN A 494 0.44 -26.96 -35.32
N GLU A 495 1.52 -27.73 -35.55
CA GLU A 495 2.11 -28.59 -34.52
C GLU A 495 2.82 -27.75 -33.44
N ILE A 496 3.51 -26.67 -33.82
CA ILE A 496 4.09 -25.70 -32.86
C ILE A 496 2.98 -25.10 -31.97
N THR A 497 1.87 -24.63 -32.56
CA THR A 497 0.71 -24.11 -31.81
C THR A 497 0.13 -25.14 -30.84
N ARG A 498 0.14 -26.43 -31.20
CA ARG A 498 -0.34 -27.54 -30.35
C ARG A 498 0.67 -28.01 -29.29
N MET A 499 1.92 -27.56 -29.31
CA MET A 499 2.90 -27.95 -28.28
C MET A 499 2.44 -27.50 -26.89
N THR A 500 2.55 -28.39 -25.91
CA THR A 500 2.34 -28.07 -24.50
C THR A 500 3.31 -26.98 -24.07
N GLY A 501 2.81 -25.96 -23.37
CA GLY A 501 3.60 -24.83 -22.86
C GLY A 501 3.62 -24.78 -21.33
N PRO A 502 4.19 -23.73 -20.73
CA PRO A 502 4.69 -22.51 -21.40
C PRO A 502 6.02 -22.67 -22.15
N LEU A 503 6.92 -23.57 -21.74
CA LEU A 503 8.22 -23.80 -22.40
C LEU A 503 8.08 -24.78 -23.57
N ARG A 504 8.50 -24.35 -24.76
CA ARG A 504 8.49 -25.15 -26.00
C ARG A 504 9.87 -25.18 -26.62
N ALA A 505 10.31 -26.35 -27.06
CA ALA A 505 11.53 -26.54 -27.83
C ALA A 505 11.18 -27.02 -29.25
N VAL A 506 11.74 -26.37 -30.26
CA VAL A 506 11.58 -26.73 -31.68
C VAL A 506 12.95 -27.01 -32.28
N GLN A 507 13.18 -28.26 -32.68
CA GLN A 507 14.41 -28.65 -33.36
C GLN A 507 14.35 -28.23 -34.83
N ALA A 508 15.45 -27.65 -35.32
CA ALA A 508 15.60 -27.17 -36.68
C ALA A 508 17.00 -27.48 -37.24
N ALA A 509 17.14 -27.45 -38.57
CA ALA A 509 18.39 -27.65 -39.29
C ALA A 509 18.61 -26.49 -40.30
N CYS A 510 19.87 -26.14 -40.55
CA CYS A 510 20.21 -24.98 -41.38
C CYS A 510 19.75 -25.18 -42.84
N VAL A 511 19.18 -24.14 -43.44
CA VAL A 511 18.73 -24.16 -44.84
C VAL A 511 19.93 -24.43 -45.76
N GLY A 512 19.78 -25.39 -46.69
CA GLY A 512 20.85 -25.80 -47.61
C GLY A 512 21.89 -26.77 -47.02
N SER A 513 21.77 -27.18 -45.74
CA SER A 513 22.72 -28.10 -45.10
C SER A 513 22.59 -29.55 -45.59
N ALA A 514 23.26 -29.89 -46.70
CA ALA A 514 23.20 -31.20 -47.36
C ALA A 514 23.58 -32.41 -46.46
N ASN A 515 24.34 -32.22 -45.39
CA ASN A 515 24.78 -33.28 -44.48
C ASN A 515 23.99 -33.35 -43.16
N GLY A 516 23.00 -32.49 -42.94
CA GLY A 516 22.19 -32.45 -41.70
C GLY A 516 22.94 -32.17 -40.40
N ASN A 517 24.23 -31.82 -40.42
CA ASN A 517 25.03 -31.62 -39.20
C ASN A 517 24.83 -30.24 -38.55
N CYS A 518 24.36 -29.26 -39.31
CA CYS A 518 24.05 -27.91 -38.84
C CYS A 518 22.64 -27.91 -38.23
N VAL A 519 22.57 -28.05 -36.90
CA VAL A 519 21.31 -28.18 -36.13
C VAL A 519 21.24 -27.16 -34.99
N SER A 520 20.03 -26.67 -34.72
CA SER A 520 19.72 -25.78 -33.61
C SER A 520 18.42 -26.22 -32.93
N VAL A 521 18.28 -25.92 -31.64
CA VAL A 521 17.02 -26.05 -30.91
C VAL A 521 16.58 -24.67 -30.45
N PHE A 522 15.48 -24.18 -31.01
CA PHE A 522 14.85 -22.92 -30.67
C PHE A 522 13.95 -23.10 -29.45
N PHE A 523 14.05 -22.20 -28.49
CA PHE A 523 13.23 -22.20 -27.28
C PHE A 523 12.25 -21.04 -27.27
N PHE A 524 11.01 -21.33 -26.90
CA PHE A 524 9.95 -20.35 -26.72
C PHE A 524 9.34 -20.48 -25.33
N TYR A 525 9.01 -19.36 -24.70
CA TYR A 525 8.30 -19.34 -23.41
C TYR A 525 7.03 -18.49 -23.52
N GLY A 526 5.87 -19.14 -23.41
CA GLY A 526 4.59 -18.55 -23.76
C GLY A 526 4.51 -18.28 -25.26
N ASN A 527 4.37 -17.00 -25.63
CA ASN A 527 4.47 -16.51 -27.01
C ASN A 527 5.70 -15.60 -27.20
N ARG A 528 6.85 -15.96 -26.61
CA ARG A 528 8.13 -15.23 -26.78
C ARG A 528 9.24 -16.19 -27.17
N TYR A 529 10.09 -15.80 -28.12
CA TYR A 529 11.36 -16.46 -28.36
C TYR A 529 12.34 -16.14 -27.22
N VAL A 530 13.02 -17.15 -26.68
CA VAL A 530 13.86 -16.99 -25.47
C VAL A 530 15.30 -17.45 -25.65
N GLY A 531 15.68 -17.79 -26.89
CA GLY A 531 17.03 -18.18 -27.27
C GLY A 531 17.07 -19.50 -28.04
N GLN A 532 18.24 -19.82 -28.57
CA GLN A 532 18.52 -21.08 -29.24
C GLN A 532 19.78 -21.75 -28.69
N ALA A 533 19.89 -23.06 -28.82
CA ALA A 533 21.15 -23.78 -28.62
C ALA A 533 21.63 -24.35 -29.95
N THR A 534 22.77 -23.87 -30.43
CA THR A 534 23.40 -24.38 -31.66
C THR A 534 24.27 -25.60 -31.33
N GLY A 535 24.10 -26.69 -32.09
CA GLY A 535 24.76 -27.95 -31.84
C GLY A 535 25.90 -28.22 -32.81
N SER A 536 27.13 -28.26 -32.31
CA SER A 536 28.26 -28.83 -33.06
C SER A 536 28.07 -30.35 -33.21
N GLY A 537 27.39 -30.79 -34.27
CA GLY A 537 27.24 -32.19 -34.65
C GLY A 537 26.23 -32.99 -33.83
N GLN A 538 24.94 -32.86 -34.16
CA GLN A 538 23.82 -33.69 -33.68
C GLN A 538 23.26 -33.41 -32.27
N LEU A 539 23.03 -32.14 -31.91
CA LEU A 539 22.09 -31.82 -30.81
C LEU A 539 20.66 -32.21 -31.22
N ARG A 540 19.95 -32.96 -30.37
CA ARG A 540 18.58 -33.46 -30.64
C ARG A 540 17.65 -33.19 -29.46
N LEU A 541 16.38 -32.94 -29.78
CA LEU A 541 15.30 -32.90 -28.79
C LEU A 541 14.81 -34.33 -28.53
N ALA A 542 15.09 -34.87 -27.33
CA ALA A 542 14.72 -36.23 -26.95
C ALA A 542 13.29 -36.30 -26.37
N SER A 543 12.88 -35.30 -25.58
CA SER A 543 11.51 -35.15 -25.09
C SER A 543 11.22 -33.73 -24.61
N GLN A 544 9.94 -33.37 -24.49
CA GLN A 544 9.49 -32.16 -23.79
C GLN A 544 8.10 -32.37 -23.19
N ASN A 545 7.75 -31.60 -22.16
CA ASN A 545 6.45 -31.69 -21.47
C ASN A 545 5.77 -30.33 -21.21
N GLY A 546 6.28 -29.23 -21.79
CA GLY A 546 5.79 -27.86 -21.56
C GLY A 546 6.41 -27.12 -20.38
N THR A 547 7.14 -27.81 -19.49
CA THR A 547 7.89 -27.19 -18.38
C THR A 547 9.38 -27.56 -18.37
N GLU A 548 9.71 -28.69 -18.98
CA GLU A 548 11.05 -29.19 -19.22
C GLU A 548 11.17 -29.68 -20.68
N ALA A 549 12.32 -29.41 -21.30
CA ALA A 549 12.78 -30.06 -22.52
C ALA A 549 14.08 -30.82 -22.21
N VAL A 550 14.23 -32.03 -22.76
CA VAL A 550 15.42 -32.86 -22.61
C VAL A 550 16.13 -32.91 -23.94
N LEU A 551 17.34 -32.36 -24.00
CA LEU A 551 18.20 -32.42 -25.18
C LEU A 551 19.28 -33.48 -25.00
N THR A 552 19.66 -34.13 -26.09
CA THR A 552 20.77 -35.08 -26.12
C THR A 552 21.75 -34.74 -27.22
N ARG A 553 23.04 -35.04 -27.00
CA ARG A 553 24.09 -34.97 -28.03
C ARG A 553 25.05 -36.15 -27.88
N PRO A 554 25.58 -36.71 -28.98
CA PRO A 554 26.64 -37.70 -28.89
C PRO A 554 27.95 -37.07 -28.38
N ILE A 555 28.77 -37.89 -27.72
CA ILE A 555 30.14 -37.54 -27.32
C ILE A 555 31.09 -38.22 -28.31
N PHE A 556 31.90 -37.41 -28.99
CA PHE A 556 33.01 -37.87 -29.83
C PHE A 556 34.29 -37.92 -28.98
N LYS A 557 35.07 -38.99 -29.10
CA LYS A 557 36.46 -39.07 -28.65
C LYS A 557 37.37 -38.49 -29.72
N ASP A 558 38.59 -38.11 -29.36
CA ASP A 558 39.59 -37.53 -30.28
C ASP A 558 39.94 -38.45 -31.47
N THR A 559 39.68 -39.76 -31.35
CA THR A 559 39.89 -40.76 -32.40
C THR A 559 38.64 -41.05 -33.26
N ASP A 560 37.48 -40.50 -32.92
CA ASP A 560 36.24 -40.80 -33.62
C ASP A 560 36.13 -40.00 -34.94
N PRO A 561 35.84 -40.64 -36.08
CA PRO A 561 35.51 -39.89 -37.30
C PRO A 561 34.17 -39.17 -37.12
N THR A 562 33.99 -38.02 -37.78
CA THR A 562 32.83 -37.11 -37.61
C THR A 562 31.45 -37.75 -37.84
N CYS A 563 31.39 -38.94 -38.47
CA CYS A 563 30.15 -39.71 -38.65
C CYS A 563 29.71 -40.51 -37.41
N CYS A 564 30.66 -40.91 -36.56
CA CYS A 564 30.56 -42.18 -35.84
C CYS A 564 31.10 -42.06 -34.40
N PRO A 565 30.32 -41.43 -33.49
CA PRO A 565 30.71 -41.21 -32.10
C PRO A 565 30.75 -42.51 -31.28
N SER A 566 31.78 -42.66 -30.44
CA SER A 566 31.98 -43.81 -29.56
C SER A 566 32.06 -43.44 -28.06
N GLY A 567 31.92 -42.16 -27.72
CA GLY A 567 31.97 -41.64 -26.34
C GLY A 567 30.66 -41.73 -25.54
N GLY A 568 29.56 -42.17 -26.14
CA GLY A 568 28.23 -42.22 -25.53
C GLY A 568 27.40 -40.97 -25.81
N THR A 569 26.47 -40.63 -24.92
CA THR A 569 25.48 -39.56 -25.11
C THR A 569 25.39 -38.67 -23.88
N GLU A 570 25.58 -37.36 -24.05
CA GLU A 570 25.31 -36.36 -23.02
C GLU A 570 23.83 -35.95 -23.06
N THR A 571 23.25 -35.67 -21.89
CA THR A 571 21.84 -35.28 -21.73
C THR A 571 21.71 -33.99 -20.93
N HIS A 572 21.08 -32.97 -21.51
CA HIS A 572 20.81 -31.68 -20.89
C HIS A 572 19.32 -31.55 -20.55
N ARG A 573 18.98 -31.29 -19.29
CA ARG A 573 17.62 -30.94 -18.87
C ARG A 573 17.44 -29.44 -18.84
N VAL A 574 16.47 -28.94 -19.60
CA VAL A 574 16.27 -27.52 -19.91
C VAL A 574 14.93 -27.06 -19.35
N ARG A 575 14.92 -26.00 -18.53
CA ARG A 575 13.74 -25.47 -17.84
C ARG A 575 13.71 -23.95 -17.85
N TRP A 576 12.58 -23.35 -17.50
CA TRP A 576 12.49 -21.91 -17.28
C TRP A 576 12.97 -21.51 -15.88
N GLY A 577 13.97 -20.62 -15.80
CA GLY A 577 14.54 -20.11 -14.55
C GLY A 577 13.89 -18.83 -14.01
N GLY A 578 12.75 -18.41 -14.56
CA GLY A 578 12.03 -17.19 -14.17
C GLY A 578 12.26 -16.01 -15.11
N SER A 579 13.49 -15.81 -15.59
CA SER A 579 13.86 -14.76 -16.56
C SER A 579 14.53 -15.26 -17.83
N ALA A 580 15.12 -16.46 -17.80
CA ALA A 580 15.83 -17.07 -18.92
C ALA A 580 15.69 -18.60 -18.88
N VAL A 581 16.08 -19.25 -19.97
CA VAL A 581 16.24 -20.71 -20.02
C VAL A 581 17.47 -21.13 -19.20
N VAL A 582 17.33 -22.18 -18.39
CA VAL A 582 18.39 -22.75 -17.55
C VAL A 582 18.53 -24.23 -17.88
N ALA A 583 19.76 -24.71 -18.08
CA ALA A 583 20.05 -26.10 -18.42
C ALA A 583 21.02 -26.76 -17.44
N SER A 584 20.82 -28.05 -17.20
CA SER A 584 21.68 -28.89 -16.34
C SER A 584 22.03 -30.21 -17.06
N PRO A 585 23.33 -30.47 -17.36
CA PRO A 585 24.43 -29.50 -17.36
C PRO A 585 24.18 -28.36 -18.37
N SER A 586 24.94 -27.27 -18.25
CA SER A 586 24.80 -26.09 -19.11
C SER A 586 24.85 -26.44 -20.60
N LEU A 587 23.98 -25.84 -21.41
CA LEU A 587 24.00 -26.05 -22.85
C LEU A 587 25.25 -25.37 -23.46
N PRO A 588 26.07 -26.09 -24.23
CA PRO A 588 27.12 -25.48 -25.04
C PRO A 588 26.46 -24.62 -26.15
N TYR A 589 27.05 -23.46 -26.44
CA TYR A 589 26.59 -22.54 -27.48
C TYR A 589 25.10 -22.17 -27.40
N PHE A 590 24.60 -21.92 -26.18
CA PHE A 590 23.30 -21.30 -25.98
C PHE A 590 23.39 -19.78 -26.20
N GLU A 591 22.60 -19.30 -27.16
CA GLU A 591 22.43 -17.89 -27.51
C GLU A 591 21.07 -17.43 -26.94
N PRO A 592 21.04 -16.61 -25.88
CA PRO A 592 19.79 -16.05 -25.37
C PRO A 592 19.19 -15.08 -26.39
N ALA A 593 17.86 -15.04 -26.50
CA ALA A 593 17.16 -14.07 -27.33
C ALA A 593 16.58 -12.93 -26.49
N ASP A 594 16.92 -11.71 -26.90
CA ASP A 594 16.32 -10.47 -26.39
C ASP A 594 15.06 -10.07 -27.21
N GLU A 595 14.77 -10.75 -28.32
CA GLU A 595 13.66 -10.44 -29.23
C GLU A 595 12.28 -11.02 -28.79
N PRO A 596 11.16 -10.32 -29.07
CA PRO A 596 9.82 -10.92 -29.12
C PRO A 596 9.64 -11.83 -30.35
N LEU A 597 8.46 -12.46 -30.51
CA LEU A 597 8.14 -13.39 -31.61
C LEU A 597 7.67 -12.66 -32.89
#